data_AF-A0A974VTD1-F1
#
_entry.id   AF-A0A974VTD1-F1
#
_cell.length_a   1.000
_cell.length_b   1.000
_cell.length_c   1.000
_cell.angle_alpha   90.00
_cell.angle_beta   90.00
_cell.angle_gamma   90.00
#
_symmetry.space_group_name_H-M   'P 1'
#
loop_
_entity.id
_entity.type
_entity.pdbx_description
1 polymer ?
#
loop_
_entity_poly.entity_id
_entity_poly.type
_entity_poly.pdbx_seq_one_letter_code
_entity_poly.pdbx_strand_id
1 'polypeptide(L)'
;MTHIPDSNKTGTQDLADVEALLTSDKNVITLLQGNGDFRSPECIKALQEADIVVSNPPFSLFRDYIHTLISHEKKFLVLGNQNAITYKEIYPLIKANKLWLGYNNGGTKWFQVPDDYTHTTTKSRIKVENGKRYLSMGSVYWFTNLDTTKRHEELTLVKRYTPEEYPTYDNDEAIEVARYNEIPDGYAGTMGVPLTYLQYYNPEQFEIVKFRKGNDGKDLTINGHSKYFRIVIRNKNLER
;
A
#
# COMPACT_ATOMS: atom_id res chain seq x y z
N MET A 1 -6.89 20.52 18.90
CA MET A 1 -6.56 19.62 20.04
C MET A 1 -5.46 18.72 19.49
N THR A 2 -4.32 18.55 20.15
CA THR A 2 -3.21 17.74 19.60
C THR A 2 -3.18 16.31 20.12
N HIS A 3 -4.11 15.95 21.01
CA HIS A 3 -4.33 14.59 21.49
C HIS A 3 -5.76 14.17 21.14
N ILE A 4 -5.96 12.87 20.88
CA ILE A 4 -7.29 12.26 20.77
C ILE A 4 -7.77 12.02 22.21
N PRO A 5 -8.76 12.79 22.71
CA PRO A 5 -9.33 12.53 24.02
C PRO A 5 -10.14 11.22 23.97
N ASP A 6 -10.13 10.44 25.05
CA ASP A 6 -11.07 9.33 25.25
C ASP A 6 -12.45 9.92 25.56
N SER A 7 -13.14 10.31 24.49
CA SER A 7 -14.37 11.11 24.50
C SER A 7 -15.55 10.27 24.98
N ASN A 8 -15.50 8.97 24.69
CA ASN A 8 -16.52 7.99 25.07
C ASN A 8 -16.18 7.21 26.36
N LYS A 9 -15.03 7.48 26.98
CA LYS A 9 -14.55 6.89 28.25
C LYS A 9 -14.40 5.37 28.18
N THR A 10 -14.05 4.84 27.00
CA THR A 10 -13.88 3.40 26.80
C THR A 10 -12.51 2.90 27.26
N GLY A 11 -11.58 3.81 27.57
CA GLY A 11 -10.19 3.49 27.91
C GLY A 11 -9.32 3.19 26.68
N THR A 12 -9.85 3.35 25.47
CA THR A 12 -9.15 3.12 24.20
C THR A 12 -9.48 4.22 23.19
N GLN A 13 -8.49 4.71 22.44
CA GLN A 13 -8.76 5.64 21.34
C GLN A 13 -9.42 4.89 20.18
N ASP A 14 -10.64 5.29 19.81
CA ASP A 14 -11.40 4.68 18.72
C ASP A 14 -11.88 5.70 17.67
N LEU A 15 -12.66 5.23 16.69
CA LEU A 15 -13.15 6.05 15.58
C LEU A 15 -14.08 7.19 16.05
N ALA A 16 -14.81 7.01 17.15
CA ALA A 16 -15.67 8.07 17.71
C ALA A 16 -14.82 9.20 18.30
N ASP A 17 -13.66 8.88 18.88
CA ASP A 17 -12.73 9.89 19.38
C ASP A 17 -12.05 10.67 18.26
N VAL A 18 -11.79 10.01 17.11
CA VAL A 18 -11.30 10.70 15.90
C VAL A 18 -12.38 11.63 15.32
N GLU A 19 -13.64 11.21 15.31
CA GLU A 19 -14.76 12.07 14.88
C GLU A 19 -14.93 13.29 15.78
N ALA A 20 -14.84 13.11 17.10
CA ALA A 20 -14.86 14.20 18.08
C ALA A 20 -13.65 15.14 17.91
N LEU A 21 -12.46 14.59 17.61
CA LEU A 21 -11.29 15.39 17.29
C LEU A 21 -11.56 16.23 16.05
N LEU A 22 -12.05 15.64 14.95
CA LEU A 22 -12.29 16.30 13.66
C LEU A 22 -13.36 17.40 13.75
N THR A 23 -14.35 17.22 14.62
CA THR A 23 -15.44 18.19 14.86
C THR A 23 -15.14 19.19 15.98
N SER A 24 -14.00 19.10 16.64
CA SER A 24 -13.64 20.03 17.72
C SER A 24 -13.41 21.46 17.20
N ASP A 25 -13.85 22.46 17.97
CA ASP A 25 -13.64 23.89 17.69
C ASP A 25 -12.17 24.32 17.65
N LYS A 26 -11.24 23.41 17.97
CA LYS A 26 -9.79 23.63 17.90
C LYS A 26 -9.20 23.28 16.53
N ASN A 27 -10.01 22.75 15.61
CA ASN A 27 -9.60 22.55 14.22
C ASN A 27 -9.98 23.76 13.38
N VAL A 28 -9.12 24.10 12.42
CA VAL A 28 -9.36 25.21 11.51
C VAL A 28 -9.69 24.66 10.13
N ILE A 29 -10.86 25.02 9.61
CA ILE A 29 -11.20 24.80 8.20
C ILE A 29 -10.75 26.03 7.44
N THR A 30 -9.82 25.86 6.51
CA THR A 30 -9.35 26.93 5.63
C THR A 30 -9.81 26.64 4.21
N LEU A 31 -10.57 27.56 3.62
CA LEU A 31 -11.00 27.46 2.22
C LEU A 31 -9.85 27.91 1.30
N LEU A 32 -9.56 27.09 0.30
CA LEU A 32 -8.61 27.43 -0.76
C LEU A 32 -9.18 28.55 -1.63
N GLN A 33 -8.32 29.44 -2.12
CA GLN A 33 -8.71 30.54 -3.00
C GLN A 33 -8.57 30.16 -4.48
N GLY A 34 -7.66 29.24 -4.79
CA GLY A 34 -7.42 28.72 -6.13
C GLY A 34 -8.20 27.45 -6.44
N ASN A 35 -7.67 26.67 -7.40
CA ASN A 35 -8.32 25.48 -7.96
C ASN A 35 -8.03 24.19 -7.18
N GLY A 36 -7.24 24.26 -6.09
CA GLY A 36 -6.88 23.10 -5.29
C GLY A 36 -5.90 22.14 -5.94
N ASP A 37 -5.18 22.53 -7.00
CA ASP A 37 -4.04 21.74 -7.48
C ASP A 37 -2.99 21.67 -6.35
N PHE A 38 -2.60 20.46 -5.96
CA PHE A 38 -1.63 20.24 -4.87
C PHE A 38 -0.24 20.83 -5.16
N ARG A 39 0.03 21.20 -6.42
CA ARG A 39 1.27 21.85 -6.87
C ARG A 39 1.17 23.37 -6.83
N SER A 40 0.00 23.94 -6.60
CA SER A 40 -0.19 25.38 -6.53
C SER A 40 0.56 25.98 -5.32
N PRO A 41 0.99 27.25 -5.40
CA PRO A 41 1.66 27.91 -4.27
C PRO A 41 0.85 27.90 -2.97
N GLU A 42 -0.48 28.02 -3.04
CA GLU A 42 -1.36 27.96 -1.86
C GLU A 42 -1.32 26.58 -1.19
N CYS A 43 -1.41 25.50 -1.98
CA CYS A 43 -1.39 24.13 -1.47
C CYS A 43 0.00 23.74 -0.96
N ILE A 44 1.07 24.19 -1.62
CA ILE A 44 2.44 23.95 -1.16
C ILE A 44 2.71 24.69 0.16
N LYS A 45 2.20 25.91 0.33
CA LYS A 45 2.30 26.62 1.62
C LYS A 45 1.58 25.86 2.73
N ALA A 46 0.35 25.39 2.48
CA ALA A 46 -0.37 24.56 3.43
C ALA A 46 0.35 23.23 3.72
N LEU A 47 0.95 22.62 2.69
CA LEU A 47 1.75 21.41 2.83
C LEU A 47 2.97 21.64 3.73
N GLN A 48 3.65 22.77 3.59
CA GLN A 48 4.82 23.12 4.40
C GLN A 48 4.49 23.20 5.89
N GLU A 49 3.31 23.71 6.25
CA GLU A 49 2.81 23.79 7.62
C GLU A 49 2.36 22.44 8.20
N ALA A 50 2.08 21.44 7.35
CA ALA A 50 1.61 20.13 7.78
C ALA A 50 2.75 19.16 8.15
N ASP A 51 2.58 18.39 9.23
CA ASP A 51 3.47 17.27 9.56
C ASP A 51 3.06 15.97 8.86
N ILE A 52 1.75 15.69 8.86
CA ILE A 52 1.16 14.48 8.32
C ILE A 52 0.06 14.85 7.33
N VAL A 53 0.09 14.24 6.14
CA VAL A 53 -0.93 14.39 5.10
C VAL A 53 -1.76 13.12 4.99
N VAL A 54 -3.08 13.24 5.14
CA VAL A 54 -4.03 12.15 4.88
C VAL A 54 -4.89 12.53 3.69
N SER A 55 -4.89 11.72 2.63
CA SER A 55 -5.53 12.12 1.36
C SER A 55 -5.98 10.96 0.48
N ASN A 56 -6.97 11.25 -0.38
CA ASN A 56 -7.42 10.40 -1.48
C ASN A 56 -7.22 11.14 -2.81
N PRO A 57 -5.99 11.22 -3.33
CA PRO A 57 -5.69 11.96 -4.55
C PRO A 57 -6.32 11.28 -5.78
N PRO A 58 -6.54 12.01 -6.88
CA PRO A 58 -6.86 11.40 -8.16
C PRO A 58 -5.81 10.34 -8.52
N PHE A 59 -6.25 9.11 -8.82
CA PHE A 59 -5.32 8.00 -9.08
C PHE A 59 -4.40 8.24 -10.28
N SER A 60 -4.84 9.05 -11.25
CA SER A 60 -4.02 9.50 -12.39
C SER A 60 -2.82 10.35 -11.97
N LEU A 61 -2.92 11.08 -10.85
CA LEU A 61 -1.89 11.97 -10.33
C LEU A 61 -1.14 11.35 -9.13
N PHE A 62 -1.40 10.09 -8.80
CA PHE A 62 -0.84 9.43 -7.61
C PHE A 62 0.69 9.51 -7.56
N ARG A 63 1.37 9.32 -8.70
CA ARG A 63 2.84 9.38 -8.79
C ARG A 63 3.38 10.76 -8.41
N ASP A 64 2.85 11.79 -9.05
CA ASP A 64 3.25 13.17 -8.83
C ASP A 64 2.93 13.61 -7.40
N TYR A 65 1.80 13.14 -6.85
CA TYR A 65 1.39 13.42 -5.48
C TYR A 65 2.35 12.80 -4.46
N ILE A 66 2.63 11.49 -4.55
CA ILE A 66 3.61 10.82 -3.68
C ILE A 66 4.99 11.47 -3.81
N HIS A 67 5.42 11.78 -5.02
CA HIS A 67 6.70 12.47 -5.23
C HIS A 67 6.72 13.83 -4.53
N THR A 68 5.64 14.62 -4.62
CA THR A 68 5.52 15.92 -3.93
C THR A 68 5.64 15.76 -2.42
N LEU A 69 4.95 14.77 -1.82
CA LEU A 69 5.00 14.52 -0.38
C LEU A 69 6.39 14.09 0.09
N ILE A 70 7.05 13.20 -0.67
CA ILE A 70 8.41 12.73 -0.37
C ILE A 70 9.42 13.88 -0.48
N SER A 71 9.33 14.70 -1.53
CA SER A 71 10.24 15.83 -1.75
C SER A 71 10.11 16.95 -0.72
N HIS A 72 8.97 17.03 -0.03
CA HIS A 72 8.74 17.94 1.10
C HIS A 72 8.87 17.24 2.46
N GLU A 73 9.44 16.04 2.49
CA GLU A 73 9.72 15.26 3.70
C GLU A 73 8.50 14.99 4.58
N LYS A 74 7.31 14.90 3.97
CA LYS A 74 6.06 14.74 4.71
C LYS A 74 5.84 13.30 5.12
N LYS A 75 5.26 13.14 6.30
CA LYS A 75 4.62 11.88 6.68
C LYS A 75 3.23 11.83 6.06
N PHE A 76 2.78 10.64 5.64
CA PHE A 76 1.48 10.57 4.96
C PHE A 76 0.77 9.23 5.05
N LEU A 77 -0.54 9.28 4.85
CA LEU A 77 -1.43 8.14 4.64
C LEU A 77 -2.34 8.43 3.45
N VAL A 78 -2.10 7.76 2.33
CA VAL A 78 -2.69 8.11 1.02
C VAL A 78 -3.42 6.91 0.43
N LEU A 79 -4.65 7.11 -0.05
CA LEU A 79 -5.35 6.10 -0.85
C LEU A 79 -4.81 6.08 -2.29
N GLY A 80 -4.55 4.88 -2.80
CA GLY A 80 -4.15 4.67 -4.18
C GLY A 80 -4.64 3.34 -4.71
N ASN A 81 -4.57 3.14 -6.01
CA ASN A 81 -4.82 1.83 -6.60
C ASN A 81 -3.62 0.89 -6.34
N GLN A 82 -3.87 -0.39 -6.05
CA GLN A 82 -2.82 -1.40 -5.82
C GLN A 82 -1.81 -1.48 -6.98
N ASN A 83 -2.24 -1.21 -8.21
CA ASN A 83 -1.38 -1.23 -9.38
C ASN A 83 -0.28 -0.17 -9.32
N ALA A 84 -0.44 0.87 -8.47
CA ALA A 84 0.58 1.89 -8.26
C ALA A 84 1.89 1.31 -7.72
N ILE A 85 1.86 0.16 -7.05
CA ILE A 85 3.07 -0.58 -6.63
C ILE A 85 4.02 -0.80 -7.82
N THR A 86 3.47 -1.04 -9.02
CA THR A 86 4.23 -1.41 -10.22
C THR A 86 4.79 -0.21 -10.97
N TYR A 87 4.44 1.01 -10.56
CA TYR A 87 4.84 2.22 -11.27
C TYR A 87 6.34 2.46 -11.12
N LYS A 88 6.96 2.93 -12.20
CA LYS A 88 8.41 3.13 -12.32
C LYS A 88 8.96 4.04 -11.22
N GLU A 89 8.17 5.02 -10.78
CA GLU A 89 8.54 5.99 -9.76
C GLU A 89 8.16 5.55 -8.33
N ILE A 90 7.28 4.54 -8.19
CA ILE A 90 6.77 4.08 -6.89
C ILE A 90 7.52 2.86 -6.37
N TYR A 91 7.74 1.84 -7.21
CA TYR A 91 8.46 0.64 -6.80
C TYR A 91 9.84 0.94 -6.20
N PRO A 92 10.67 1.86 -6.76
CA PRO A 92 11.95 2.20 -6.16
C PRO A 92 11.84 2.76 -4.73
N LEU A 93 10.77 3.50 -4.42
CA LEU A 93 10.53 4.00 -3.06
C LEU A 93 10.21 2.85 -2.10
N ILE A 94 9.45 1.85 -2.55
CA ILE A 94 9.15 0.65 -1.77
C ILE A 94 10.42 -0.15 -1.50
N LYS A 95 11.20 -0.44 -2.55
CA LYS A 95 12.48 -1.16 -2.44
C LYS A 95 13.47 -0.43 -1.52
N ALA A 96 13.48 0.90 -1.55
CA ALA A 96 14.33 1.73 -0.70
C ALA A 96 13.77 1.95 0.72
N ASN A 97 12.68 1.26 1.11
CA ASN A 97 12.02 1.42 2.41
C ASN A 97 11.57 2.86 2.71
N LYS A 98 11.23 3.65 1.68
CA LYS A 98 10.70 5.02 1.80
C LYS A 98 9.17 5.10 1.67
N LEU A 99 8.54 4.02 1.22
CA LEU A 99 7.10 3.88 1.03
C LEU A 99 6.67 2.44 1.29
N TRP A 100 5.55 2.22 1.96
CA TRP A 100 4.99 0.88 2.19
C TRP A 100 3.45 0.91 2.21
N LEU A 101 2.87 -0.27 2.32
CA LEU A 101 1.42 -0.46 2.40
C LEU A 101 0.95 -0.29 3.86
N GLY A 102 -0.19 0.37 4.02
CA GLY A 102 -0.86 0.52 5.32
C GLY A 102 -1.75 -0.69 5.68
N TYR A 103 -2.64 -0.47 6.64
CA TYR A 103 -3.60 -1.49 7.13
C TYR A 103 -4.80 -1.68 6.19
N ASN A 104 -5.56 -2.75 6.40
CA ASN A 104 -6.86 -2.99 5.78
C ASN A 104 -6.87 -2.85 4.24
N ASN A 105 -5.82 -3.36 3.61
CA ASN A 105 -5.69 -3.49 2.16
C ASN A 105 -6.26 -4.83 1.69
N GLY A 106 -6.75 -4.89 0.44
CA GLY A 106 -7.45 -6.07 -0.09
C GLY A 106 -8.87 -6.29 0.44
N GLY A 107 -9.36 -5.44 1.35
CA GLY A 107 -10.73 -5.46 1.86
C GLY A 107 -11.68 -4.49 1.12
N THR A 108 -12.91 -4.40 1.64
CA THR A 108 -13.97 -3.54 1.08
C THR A 108 -13.89 -2.13 1.66
N LYS A 109 -13.37 -1.18 0.88
CA LYS A 109 -13.48 0.26 1.19
C LYS A 109 -14.71 0.82 0.47
N TRP A 110 -15.58 1.50 1.20
CA TRP A 110 -16.82 2.08 0.67
C TRP A 110 -16.65 3.59 0.45
N PHE A 111 -17.03 4.05 -0.74
CA PHE A 111 -16.99 5.44 -1.14
C PHE A 111 -18.40 5.89 -1.45
N GLN A 112 -18.84 6.99 -0.84
CA GLN A 112 -20.11 7.62 -1.22
C GLN A 112 -19.97 8.13 -2.67
N VAL A 113 -20.99 7.88 -3.49
CA VAL A 113 -21.05 8.35 -4.88
C VAL A 113 -22.36 9.08 -5.13
N PRO A 114 -22.42 9.96 -6.15
CA PRO A 114 -23.68 10.50 -6.64
C PRO A 114 -24.68 9.39 -7.03
N ASP A 115 -25.97 9.67 -6.92
CA ASP A 115 -27.01 8.68 -7.20
C ASP A 115 -27.02 8.22 -8.67
N ASP A 116 -26.62 9.10 -9.59
CA ASP A 116 -26.50 8.87 -11.03
C ASP A 116 -25.17 8.20 -11.45
N TYR A 117 -24.29 7.88 -10.51
CA TYR A 117 -23.00 7.27 -10.82
C TYR A 117 -23.17 5.81 -11.30
N THR A 118 -22.83 5.54 -12.57
CA THR A 118 -23.07 4.24 -13.23
C THR A 118 -21.82 3.39 -13.48
N HIS A 119 -20.63 3.85 -13.08
CA HIS A 119 -19.35 3.20 -13.43
C HIS A 119 -19.00 1.93 -12.62
N THR A 120 -19.97 1.11 -12.25
CA THR A 120 -19.69 -0.22 -11.71
C THR A 120 -20.65 -1.28 -12.24
N THR A 121 -20.10 -2.41 -12.64
CA THR A 121 -20.85 -3.54 -13.20
C THR A 121 -21.13 -4.62 -12.14
N THR A 122 -20.49 -4.55 -10.97
CA THR A 122 -20.60 -5.60 -9.94
C THR A 122 -21.59 -5.19 -8.86
N LYS A 123 -22.81 -5.75 -8.92
CA LYS A 123 -23.90 -5.43 -7.98
C LYS A 123 -23.53 -5.61 -6.50
N SER A 124 -22.72 -6.62 -6.16
CA SER A 124 -22.27 -6.86 -4.76
C SER A 124 -21.34 -5.77 -4.21
N ARG A 125 -20.83 -4.89 -5.06
CA ARG A 125 -20.00 -3.74 -4.67
C ARG A 125 -20.78 -2.43 -4.65
N ILE A 126 -22.11 -2.51 -4.61
CA ILE A 126 -23.01 -1.38 -4.47
C ILE A 126 -23.81 -1.60 -3.19
N LYS A 127 -23.91 -0.56 -2.34
CA LYS A 127 -24.89 -0.53 -1.26
C LYS A 127 -25.57 0.82 -1.20
N VAL A 128 -26.78 0.85 -0.66
CA VAL A 128 -27.50 2.08 -0.31
C VAL A 128 -27.77 2.03 1.18
N GLU A 129 -27.39 3.08 1.89
CA GLU A 129 -27.51 3.19 3.33
C GLU A 129 -27.95 4.62 3.67
N ASN A 130 -29.06 4.76 4.40
CA ASN A 130 -29.67 6.06 4.73
C ASN A 130 -29.92 6.96 3.50
N GLY A 131 -30.38 6.37 2.40
CA GLY A 131 -30.63 7.08 1.13
C GLY A 131 -29.37 7.51 0.38
N LYS A 132 -28.16 7.19 0.88
CA LYS A 132 -26.89 7.49 0.21
C LYS A 132 -26.36 6.25 -0.49
N ARG A 133 -25.90 6.43 -1.74
CA ARG A 133 -25.30 5.36 -2.54
C ARG A 133 -23.79 5.26 -2.28
N TYR A 134 -23.30 4.03 -2.11
CA TYR A 134 -21.89 3.72 -1.91
C TYR A 134 -21.40 2.66 -2.87
N LEU A 135 -20.16 2.81 -3.33
CA LEU A 135 -19.44 1.82 -4.11
C LEU A 135 -18.20 1.33 -3.38
N SER A 136 -17.84 0.07 -3.60
CA SER A 136 -16.57 -0.46 -3.12
C SER A 136 -15.61 -0.86 -4.23
N MET A 137 -14.32 -0.68 -3.93
CA MET A 137 -13.22 -1.01 -4.84
C MET A 137 -12.14 -1.76 -4.06
N GLY A 138 -12.05 -3.08 -4.28
CA GLY A 138 -11.09 -3.94 -3.58
C GLY A 138 -9.62 -3.70 -3.97
N SER A 139 -9.38 -2.94 -5.04
CA SER A 139 -8.04 -2.56 -5.49
C SER A 139 -7.53 -1.27 -4.83
N VAL A 140 -8.29 -0.64 -3.93
CA VAL A 140 -7.86 0.59 -3.28
C VAL A 140 -7.09 0.26 -2.00
N TYR A 141 -5.84 0.71 -1.94
CA TYR A 141 -4.88 0.41 -0.90
C TYR A 141 -4.43 1.72 -0.22
N TRP A 142 -4.15 1.64 1.07
CA TRP A 142 -3.41 2.64 1.81
C TRP A 142 -1.91 2.51 1.53
N PHE A 143 -1.29 3.64 1.19
CA PHE A 143 0.15 3.83 0.99
C PHE A 143 0.64 4.84 2.03
N THR A 144 1.79 4.57 2.65
CA THR A 144 2.28 5.38 3.77
C THR A 144 3.80 5.30 3.93
N ASN A 145 4.37 6.25 4.66
CA ASN A 145 5.73 6.21 5.20
C ASN A 145 5.74 6.44 6.74
N LEU A 146 4.57 6.28 7.38
CA LEU A 146 4.40 6.24 8.82
C LEU A 146 4.76 4.84 9.31
N ASP A 147 5.55 4.76 10.37
CA ASP A 147 5.90 3.46 10.92
C ASP A 147 4.67 2.77 11.52
N THR A 148 4.56 1.46 11.32
CA THR A 148 3.38 0.68 11.72
C THR A 148 3.78 -0.64 12.34
N THR A 149 2.99 -1.16 13.28
CA THR A 149 3.26 -2.47 13.89
C THR A 149 3.33 -3.58 12.84
N LYS A 150 2.46 -3.50 11.83
CA LYS A 150 2.37 -4.48 10.74
C LYS A 150 3.65 -4.58 9.91
N ARG A 151 4.41 -3.50 9.81
CA ARG A 151 5.69 -3.47 9.09
C ARG A 151 6.78 -4.29 9.79
N HIS A 152 6.60 -4.56 11.07
CA HIS A 152 7.53 -5.30 11.92
C HIS A 152 6.98 -6.69 12.30
N GLU A 153 5.82 -7.07 11.79
CA GLU A 153 5.27 -8.41 11.98
C GLU A 153 6.12 -9.43 11.21
N GLU A 154 6.69 -10.39 11.93
CA GLU A 154 7.42 -11.49 11.32
C GLU A 154 6.44 -12.50 10.71
N LEU A 155 6.66 -12.87 9.45
CA LEU A 155 5.86 -13.87 8.76
C LEU A 155 6.31 -15.26 9.19
N THR A 156 5.44 -16.03 9.84
CA THR A 156 5.72 -17.43 10.18
C THR A 156 5.85 -18.28 8.92
N LEU A 157 7.02 -18.88 8.71
CA LEU A 157 7.31 -19.79 7.60
C LEU A 157 7.19 -21.23 8.07
N VAL A 158 6.39 -22.04 7.38
CA VAL A 158 6.12 -23.44 7.78
C VAL A 158 6.24 -24.42 6.62
N LYS A 159 6.47 -23.93 5.40
CA LYS A 159 6.59 -24.78 4.22
C LYS A 159 8.00 -25.30 4.07
N ARG A 160 8.13 -26.48 3.47
CA ARG A 160 9.41 -27.07 3.09
C ARG A 160 9.61 -26.88 1.61
N TYR A 161 10.83 -26.52 1.22
CA TYR A 161 11.20 -26.42 -0.17
C TYR A 161 11.31 -27.81 -0.82
N THR A 162 10.73 -27.96 -2.00
CA THR A 162 10.99 -29.04 -2.95
C THR A 162 11.10 -28.45 -4.37
N PRO A 163 12.01 -28.92 -5.23
CA PRO A 163 12.12 -28.41 -6.60
C PRO A 163 10.82 -28.55 -7.43
N GLU A 164 9.99 -29.55 -7.11
CA GLU A 164 8.74 -29.83 -7.80
C GLU A 164 7.64 -28.82 -7.45
N GLU A 165 7.53 -28.40 -6.19
CA GLU A 165 6.54 -27.40 -5.75
C GLU A 165 6.99 -25.96 -6.02
N TYR A 166 8.31 -25.72 -6.06
CA TYR A 166 8.92 -24.41 -6.18
C TYR A 166 9.86 -24.35 -7.38
N PRO A 167 9.32 -24.35 -8.62
CA PRO A 167 10.14 -24.37 -9.83
C PRO A 167 10.97 -23.10 -9.95
N THR A 168 12.22 -23.25 -10.38
CA THR A 168 13.12 -22.13 -10.72
C THR A 168 12.67 -21.45 -12.01
N TYR A 169 12.81 -20.12 -12.10
CA TYR A 169 12.52 -19.38 -13.33
C TYR A 169 13.49 -19.75 -14.47
N ASP A 170 13.00 -19.74 -15.70
CA ASP A 170 13.82 -20.08 -16.87
C ASP A 170 14.97 -19.08 -17.09
N ASN A 171 14.75 -17.82 -16.68
CA ASN A 171 15.64 -16.68 -16.88
C ASN A 171 16.16 -16.05 -15.57
N ASP A 172 16.02 -16.75 -14.44
CA ASP A 172 16.47 -16.27 -13.13
C ASP A 172 16.70 -17.43 -12.15
N GLU A 173 17.63 -17.27 -11.21
CA GLU A 173 17.91 -18.29 -10.18
C GLU A 173 16.84 -18.32 -9.07
N ALA A 174 15.94 -17.34 -9.04
CA ALA A 174 14.85 -17.35 -8.08
C ALA A 174 13.85 -18.49 -8.32
N ILE A 175 13.26 -18.99 -7.24
CA ILE A 175 12.13 -19.95 -7.31
C ILE A 175 10.80 -19.22 -7.38
N GLU A 176 9.81 -19.82 -8.05
CA GLU A 176 8.43 -19.33 -8.04
C GLU A 176 7.77 -19.69 -6.73
N VAL A 177 7.20 -18.68 -6.07
CA VAL A 177 6.35 -18.86 -4.90
C VAL A 177 4.98 -18.26 -5.22
N ALA A 178 3.98 -19.11 -5.38
CA ALA A 178 2.67 -18.69 -5.86
C ALA A 178 1.95 -17.77 -4.85
N ARG A 179 2.11 -18.02 -3.54
CA ARG A 179 1.43 -17.30 -2.44
C ARG A 179 2.38 -16.94 -1.30
N TYR A 180 2.10 -15.84 -0.59
CA TYR A 180 2.93 -15.40 0.53
C TYR A 180 3.05 -16.44 1.66
N ASN A 181 1.99 -17.20 1.93
CA ASN A 181 1.96 -18.24 2.95
C ASN A 181 2.54 -19.58 2.47
N GLU A 182 3.09 -19.60 1.26
CA GLU A 182 3.81 -20.75 0.70
C GLU A 182 5.32 -20.52 0.71
N ILE A 183 5.82 -19.39 1.22
CA ILE A 183 7.26 -19.13 1.31
C ILE A 183 7.91 -20.25 2.16
N PRO A 184 8.90 -20.99 1.60
CA PRO A 184 9.55 -22.07 2.32
C PRO A 184 10.44 -21.55 3.44
N ASP A 185 10.38 -22.25 4.57
CA ASP A 185 11.35 -22.07 5.65
C ASP A 185 12.69 -22.69 5.25
N GLY A 186 13.79 -22.02 5.60
CA GLY A 186 15.14 -22.50 5.33
C GLY A 186 15.65 -22.39 3.88
N TYR A 187 14.89 -21.81 2.93
CA TYR A 187 15.42 -21.57 1.57
C TYR A 187 16.27 -20.30 1.51
N ALA A 188 17.60 -20.46 1.41
CA ALA A 188 18.56 -19.35 1.39
C ALA A 188 18.60 -18.57 0.05
N GLY A 189 18.05 -19.13 -1.03
CA GLY A 189 18.02 -18.48 -2.34
C GLY A 189 16.99 -17.35 -2.44
N THR A 190 16.91 -16.74 -3.62
CA THR A 190 15.89 -15.72 -3.92
C THR A 190 14.56 -16.35 -4.33
N MET A 191 13.46 -15.65 -4.04
CA MET A 191 12.10 -16.16 -4.26
C MET A 191 11.24 -15.11 -4.95
N GLY A 192 10.58 -15.48 -6.04
CA GLY A 192 9.61 -14.64 -6.73
C GLY A 192 8.22 -14.80 -6.13
N VAL A 193 7.77 -13.78 -5.38
CA VAL A 193 6.47 -13.75 -4.69
C VAL A 193 5.46 -12.84 -5.42
N PRO A 194 4.13 -13.02 -5.25
CA PRO A 194 3.13 -12.10 -5.81
C PRO A 194 3.27 -10.68 -5.26
N LEU A 195 2.85 -9.67 -6.04
CA LEU A 195 2.77 -8.26 -5.59
C LEU A 195 2.04 -8.07 -4.25
N THR A 196 1.00 -8.88 -4.00
CA THR A 196 0.21 -8.84 -2.77
C THR A 196 1.01 -9.22 -1.52
N TYR A 197 2.17 -9.86 -1.67
CA TYR A 197 3.12 -10.13 -0.58
C TYR A 197 3.55 -8.85 0.15
N LEU A 198 3.58 -7.68 -0.50
CA LEU A 198 3.98 -6.43 0.16
C LEU A 198 3.11 -6.05 1.37
N GLN A 199 1.92 -6.65 1.51
CA GLN A 199 1.11 -6.49 2.70
C GLN A 199 1.69 -7.21 3.93
N TYR A 200 2.63 -8.12 3.74
CA TYR A 200 3.29 -8.93 4.77
C TYR A 200 4.81 -8.68 4.77
N TYR A 201 5.26 -7.66 4.07
CA TYR A 201 6.68 -7.37 3.95
C TYR A 201 7.20 -6.74 5.24
N ASN A 202 8.08 -7.47 5.90
CA ASN A 202 8.90 -6.99 6.99
C ASN A 202 10.36 -6.89 6.50
N PRO A 203 10.96 -5.68 6.43
CA PRO A 203 12.33 -5.48 5.95
C PRO A 203 13.42 -5.94 6.94
N GLU A 204 13.05 -6.26 8.18
CA GLU A 204 13.97 -6.92 9.11
C GLU A 204 14.15 -8.38 8.70
N GLN A 205 13.06 -9.05 8.31
CA GLN A 205 13.02 -10.45 7.89
C GLN A 205 13.42 -10.67 6.43
N PHE A 206 13.04 -9.78 5.51
CA PHE A 206 13.24 -9.97 4.07
C PHE A 206 13.88 -8.77 3.37
N GLU A 207 14.72 -9.05 2.37
CA GLU A 207 15.22 -8.06 1.41
C GLU A 207 14.40 -8.11 0.12
N ILE A 208 14.03 -6.94 -0.44
CA ILE A 208 13.53 -6.84 -1.81
C ILE A 208 14.72 -6.71 -2.77
N VAL A 209 14.96 -7.74 -3.57
CA VAL A 209 16.13 -7.84 -4.47
C VAL A 209 15.85 -7.13 -5.79
N LYS A 210 14.77 -7.51 -6.48
CA LYS A 210 14.39 -6.96 -7.79
C LYS A 210 12.90 -7.13 -8.08
N PHE A 211 12.45 -6.53 -9.17
CA PHE A 211 11.06 -6.59 -9.61
C PHE A 211 10.96 -7.10 -11.03
N ARG A 212 10.09 -8.09 -11.21
CA ARG A 212 9.56 -8.69 -12.44
C ARG A 212 10.55 -9.19 -13.49
N LYS A 213 11.79 -8.72 -13.51
CA LYS A 213 12.77 -8.98 -14.55
C LYS A 213 13.75 -10.08 -14.14
N GLY A 214 13.98 -11.00 -15.08
CA GLY A 214 15.06 -11.97 -15.01
C GLY A 214 16.42 -11.35 -15.33
N ASN A 215 17.46 -12.16 -15.30
CA ASN A 215 18.83 -11.77 -15.62
C ASN A 215 19.00 -11.30 -17.08
N ASP A 216 18.08 -11.70 -17.97
CA ASP A 216 18.03 -11.28 -19.38
C ASP A 216 17.24 -9.97 -19.62
N GLY A 217 16.76 -9.32 -18.56
CA GLY A 217 15.96 -8.09 -18.64
C GLY A 217 14.50 -8.30 -19.11
N LYS A 218 14.08 -9.54 -19.37
CA LYS A 218 12.70 -9.89 -19.73
C LYS A 218 11.89 -10.26 -18.49
N ASP A 219 10.57 -10.30 -18.62
CA ASP A 219 9.72 -10.70 -17.49
C ASP A 219 9.99 -12.16 -17.12
N LEU A 220 9.92 -12.48 -15.82
CA LEU A 220 10.18 -13.82 -15.30
C LEU A 220 9.25 -14.87 -15.93
N THR A 221 9.83 -15.97 -16.42
CA THR A 221 9.10 -17.06 -17.09
C THR A 221 9.28 -18.41 -16.40
N ILE A 222 8.24 -19.24 -16.47
CA ILE A 222 8.29 -20.66 -16.10
C ILE A 222 7.80 -21.45 -17.30
N ASN A 223 8.59 -22.41 -17.78
CA ASN A 223 8.26 -23.23 -18.95
C ASN A 223 7.91 -22.38 -20.18
N GLY A 224 8.62 -21.27 -20.39
CA GLY A 224 8.41 -20.33 -21.50
C GLY A 224 7.20 -19.39 -21.35
N HIS A 225 6.46 -19.48 -20.24
CA HIS A 225 5.30 -18.61 -19.98
C HIS A 225 5.63 -17.53 -18.95
N SER A 226 5.41 -16.26 -19.33
CA SER A 226 5.56 -15.13 -18.41
C SER A 226 4.57 -15.22 -17.25
N LYS A 227 5.09 -15.06 -16.04
CA LYS A 227 4.26 -14.93 -14.84
C LYS A 227 3.81 -13.48 -14.69
N TYR A 228 2.63 -13.30 -14.11
CA TYR A 228 2.23 -11.96 -13.66
C TYR A 228 3.27 -11.42 -12.67
N PHE A 229 3.45 -10.10 -12.65
CA PHE A 229 4.57 -9.44 -11.99
C PHE A 229 4.90 -10.00 -10.60
N ARG A 230 6.16 -10.41 -10.45
CA ARG A 230 6.73 -10.96 -9.21
C ARG A 230 7.70 -9.98 -8.57
N ILE A 231 7.71 -9.95 -7.25
CA ILE A 231 8.76 -9.30 -6.47
C ILE A 231 9.73 -10.39 -6.07
N VAL A 232 11.01 -10.21 -6.37
CA VAL A 232 12.04 -11.14 -5.95
C VAL A 232 12.55 -10.72 -4.58
N ILE A 233 12.44 -11.61 -3.61
CA ILE A 233 12.83 -11.37 -2.21
C ILE A 233 13.90 -12.38 -1.77
N ARG A 234 14.59 -12.08 -0.68
CA ARG A 234 15.50 -13.00 0.03
C ARG A 234 15.21 -12.95 1.52
N ASN A 235 15.24 -14.10 2.20
CA ASN A 235 15.12 -14.17 3.65
C ASN A 235 16.48 -13.83 4.30
N LYS A 236 16.51 -12.79 5.14
CA LYS A 236 17.73 -12.31 5.81
C LYS A 236 18.11 -13.13 7.03
N ASN A 237 17.16 -13.85 7.62
CA ASN A 237 17.41 -14.64 8.83
C ASN A 237 18.25 -15.89 8.57
N LEU A 238 18.41 -16.28 7.30
CA LEU A 238 19.21 -17.44 6.86
C LEU A 238 20.65 -17.08 6.47
N GLU A 239 21.01 -15.79 6.53
CA GLU A 239 22.38 -15.31 6.25
C GLU A 239 23.27 -15.26 7.51
N ARG A 240 22.89 -15.95 8.59
CA ARG A 240 23.64 -16.02 9.86
C ARG A 240 24.29 -17.38 10.10
#